data_AF-A0A059DT30-F1
#
_entry.id   AF-A0A059DT30-F1
#
_cell.length_a   1.000
_cell.length_b   1.000
_cell.length_c   1.000
_cell.angle_alpha   90.00
_cell.angle_beta   90.00
_cell.angle_gamma   90.00
#
_symmetry.space_group_name_H-M   'P 1'
#
loop_
_entity.id
_entity.type
_entity.pdbx_description
1 polymer ?
#
loop_
_entity_poly.entity_id
_entity_poly.type
_entity_poly.pdbx_seq_one_letter_code
_entity_poly.pdbx_strand_id
1 'polypeptide(L)'
;MWRKVKAGALGFVMAVIIAAPTSAEGQPDLDCDGGLVASLLQAVEDVRYRRSRLEDVLPAFDGAATRCPENPYALHYAVVAHLTRAQDLNAAKAGADAIMPEIEKAFSYSQAFWALPDRNRKYTVAKGDFPVEMGLSYSEQSDLRTNLISSLLDMHVRAGKTHPYLSAEEGPETCGDVQYQDVSAAGSWFTRNGRFGHVAVPFAERMASACEMTEQLSSTPNLARKSLANSQLSWARDIVEEDPDTARELVDKVKAYRDAILKSGESTNYSWRDFNARTLAIVEDALPQPVVVPTDTLDPLVSAGPVPAEDWFSATADDAQVMESMGRTMDAYAAARGSSGFYSVLGKMFGATVHVSDRKAACNLIYRTAAAYQQGSWRSAETADMEVPISTIAWLENWEPAPATDSQ
;
A
#
# COMPACT_ATOMS: atom_id res chain seq x y z
N MET A 1 -3.55 -51.42 -4.23
CA MET A 1 -4.18 -50.42 -5.12
C MET A 1 -4.55 -49.21 -4.27
N TRP A 2 -3.65 -48.23 -4.15
CA TRP A 2 -3.82 -47.09 -3.23
C TRP A 2 -4.73 -46.04 -3.87
N ARG A 3 -5.95 -45.90 -3.35
CA ARG A 3 -6.87 -44.81 -3.76
C ARG A 3 -6.43 -43.52 -3.07
N LYS A 4 -5.81 -42.62 -3.82
CA LYS A 4 -5.63 -41.22 -3.41
C LYS A 4 -7.01 -40.56 -3.39
N VAL A 5 -7.63 -40.45 -2.21
CA VAL A 5 -8.81 -39.60 -2.03
C VAL A 5 -8.32 -38.17 -1.86
N LYS A 6 -8.50 -37.34 -2.89
CA LYS A 6 -8.36 -35.88 -2.75
C LYS A 6 -9.56 -35.37 -1.96
N ALA A 7 -9.40 -35.15 -0.66
CA ALA A 7 -10.35 -34.32 0.09
C ALA A 7 -10.07 -32.86 -0.28
N GLY A 8 -10.85 -32.34 -1.22
CA GLY A 8 -10.83 -30.94 -1.63
C GLY A 8 -12.14 -30.25 -1.26
N ALA A 9 -12.02 -28.95 -0.98
CA ALA A 9 -13.04 -27.93 -0.84
C ALA A 9 -13.75 -27.81 0.53
N LEU A 10 -13.14 -26.92 1.33
CA LEU A 10 -13.75 -25.92 2.20
C LEU A 10 -15.15 -25.43 1.76
N GLY A 11 -15.98 -25.19 2.77
CA GLY A 11 -17.25 -24.47 2.66
C GLY A 11 -18.11 -24.76 3.89
N PHE A 12 -17.75 -24.18 5.04
CA PHE A 12 -18.66 -24.15 6.19
C PHE A 12 -19.79 -23.17 5.85
N VAL A 13 -20.96 -23.70 5.47
CA VAL A 13 -22.19 -22.92 5.35
C VAL A 13 -23.17 -23.49 6.36
N MET A 14 -23.23 -22.96 7.58
CA MET A 14 -24.27 -23.38 8.53
C MET A 14 -24.79 -22.29 9.46
N ALA A 15 -26.12 -22.32 9.61
CA ALA A 15 -26.96 -21.39 10.32
C ALA A 15 -27.00 -21.64 11.84
N VAL A 16 -27.19 -20.53 12.55
CA VAL A 16 -27.19 -20.30 14.01
C VAL A 16 -28.31 -21.06 14.75
N ILE A 17 -28.02 -21.49 15.99
CA ILE A 17 -28.82 -21.33 17.24
C ILE A 17 -27.94 -21.74 18.44
N ILE A 18 -28.05 -20.99 19.55
CA ILE A 18 -27.20 -20.89 20.76
C ILE A 18 -27.46 -22.00 21.80
N ALA A 19 -26.39 -22.42 22.51
CA ALA A 19 -26.31 -22.79 23.94
C ALA A 19 -24.92 -23.38 24.24
N ALA A 20 -24.26 -22.90 25.29
CA ALA A 20 -22.93 -23.31 25.75
C ALA A 20 -22.94 -24.69 26.44
N PRO A 21 -21.80 -25.40 26.46
CA PRO A 21 -21.31 -25.90 27.76
C PRO A 21 -19.78 -26.01 27.95
N THR A 22 -19.41 -25.76 29.20
CA THR A 22 -18.37 -26.36 30.08
C THR A 22 -17.12 -27.04 29.51
N SER A 23 -15.97 -26.50 29.91
CA SER A 23 -14.62 -27.06 29.85
C SER A 23 -14.45 -28.38 30.60
N ALA A 24 -13.63 -29.28 30.06
CA ALA A 24 -13.13 -30.46 30.77
C ALA A 24 -11.59 -30.47 30.76
N GLU A 25 -11.02 -30.55 31.96
CA GLU A 25 -9.59 -30.70 32.24
C GLU A 25 -9.08 -32.12 31.97
N GLY A 26 -7.81 -32.19 31.54
CA GLY A 26 -6.87 -33.28 31.87
C GLY A 26 -6.88 -34.52 30.97
N GLN A 27 -5.81 -34.71 30.18
CA GLN A 27 -5.35 -36.06 29.80
C GLN A 27 -3.83 -36.09 29.44
N PRO A 28 -3.14 -37.23 29.70
CA PRO A 28 -1.68 -37.42 29.73
C PRO A 28 -1.08 -37.86 28.38
N ASP A 29 0.25 -37.72 28.24
CA ASP A 29 1.11 -38.10 27.09
C ASP A 29 0.51 -37.80 25.70
N LEU A 30 0.76 -36.58 25.21
CA LEU A 30 0.26 -36.12 23.92
C LEU A 30 1.01 -36.76 22.74
N ASP A 31 0.31 -37.61 22.01
CA ASP A 31 0.65 -37.95 20.63
C ASP A 31 0.38 -36.72 19.73
N CYS A 32 1.44 -35.96 19.41
CA CYS A 32 1.40 -34.85 18.45
C CYS A 32 1.47 -35.31 16.98
N ASP A 33 1.30 -36.61 16.70
CA ASP A 33 1.30 -37.18 15.36
C ASP A 33 -0.13 -37.55 14.88
N GLY A 34 -0.30 -38.73 14.30
CA GLY A 34 -1.52 -39.13 13.59
C GLY A 34 -2.77 -39.20 14.47
N GLY A 35 -2.62 -39.51 15.76
CA GLY A 35 -3.73 -39.55 16.72
C GLY A 35 -4.39 -38.19 16.89
N LEU A 36 -3.59 -37.13 17.09
CA LEU A 36 -4.10 -35.75 17.16
C LEU A 36 -4.81 -35.34 15.87
N VAL A 37 -4.21 -35.63 14.71
CA VAL A 37 -4.81 -35.30 13.41
C VAL A 37 -6.17 -35.98 13.25
N ALA A 38 -6.31 -37.24 13.68
CA ALA A 38 -7.58 -37.95 13.67
C ALA A 38 -8.65 -37.24 14.51
N SER A 39 -8.30 -36.84 15.74
CA SER A 39 -9.21 -36.15 16.67
C SER A 39 -9.66 -34.78 16.13
N LEU A 40 -8.73 -34.02 15.55
CA LEU A 40 -9.06 -32.72 14.93
C LEU A 40 -9.98 -32.88 13.73
N LEU A 41 -9.72 -33.87 12.87
CA LEU A 41 -10.59 -34.16 11.72
C LEU A 41 -11.99 -34.57 12.17
N GLN A 42 -12.10 -35.37 13.25
CA GLN A 42 -13.40 -35.74 13.82
C GLN A 42 -14.14 -34.49 14.33
N ALA A 43 -13.47 -33.59 15.06
CA ALA A 43 -14.07 -32.35 15.51
C ALA A 43 -14.56 -31.48 14.35
N VAL A 44 -13.78 -31.38 13.26
CA VAL A 44 -14.19 -30.69 12.03
C VAL A 44 -15.43 -31.34 11.39
N GLU A 45 -15.46 -32.67 11.28
CA GLU A 45 -16.62 -33.41 10.77
C GLU A 45 -17.85 -33.18 11.67
N ASP A 46 -17.70 -33.18 12.99
CA ASP A 46 -18.81 -32.99 13.92
C ASP A 46 -19.42 -31.58 13.82
N VAL A 47 -18.61 -30.52 13.68
CA VAL A 47 -19.14 -29.17 13.41
C VAL A 47 -19.81 -29.13 12.02
N ARG A 48 -19.18 -29.71 10.99
CA ARG A 48 -19.70 -29.71 9.61
C ARG A 48 -21.05 -30.40 9.49
N TYR A 49 -21.27 -31.46 10.25
CA TYR A 49 -22.52 -32.22 10.26
C TYR A 49 -23.50 -31.78 11.37
N ARG A 50 -23.28 -30.61 12.00
CA ARG A 50 -24.10 -30.06 13.12
C ARG A 50 -24.25 -31.00 14.32
N ARG A 51 -23.28 -31.88 14.53
CA ARG A 51 -23.25 -32.75 15.71
C ARG A 51 -22.71 -32.01 16.94
N SER A 52 -21.86 -31.01 16.70
CA SER A 52 -21.32 -30.12 17.73
C SER A 52 -21.38 -28.66 17.25
N ARG A 53 -21.43 -27.71 18.19
CA ARG A 53 -21.25 -26.29 17.86
C ARG A 53 -19.76 -25.98 17.80
N LEU A 54 -19.40 -24.97 16.99
CA LEU A 54 -18.01 -24.53 16.87
C LEU A 54 -17.46 -24.07 18.22
N GLU A 55 -18.26 -23.34 19.00
CA GLU A 55 -17.89 -22.82 20.31
C GLU A 55 -17.51 -23.92 21.31
N ASP A 56 -18.17 -25.07 21.23
CA ASP A 56 -17.95 -26.20 22.14
C ASP A 56 -16.63 -26.91 21.84
N VAL A 57 -16.15 -26.84 20.60
CA VAL A 57 -14.92 -27.52 20.15
C VAL A 57 -13.74 -26.57 19.94
N LEU A 58 -13.94 -25.24 19.97
CA LEU A 58 -12.87 -24.25 19.90
C LEU A 58 -11.73 -24.52 20.90
N PRO A 59 -11.99 -24.83 22.19
CA PRO A 59 -10.92 -25.13 23.15
C PRO A 59 -10.06 -26.34 22.76
N ALA A 60 -10.61 -27.29 21.98
CA ALA A 60 -9.84 -28.44 21.50
C ALA A 60 -8.84 -28.02 20.41
N PHE A 61 -9.22 -27.11 19.51
CA PHE A 61 -8.31 -26.53 18.51
C PHE A 61 -7.21 -25.69 19.18
N ASP A 62 -7.58 -24.81 20.11
CA ASP A 62 -6.62 -24.00 20.87
C ASP A 62 -5.64 -24.89 21.64
N GLY A 63 -6.17 -25.87 22.38
CA GLY A 63 -5.38 -26.82 23.14
C GLY A 63 -4.45 -27.66 22.25
N ALA A 64 -4.88 -28.04 21.05
CA ALA A 64 -4.02 -28.74 20.09
C ALA A 64 -2.88 -27.86 19.59
N ALA A 65 -3.18 -26.63 19.16
CA ALA A 65 -2.20 -25.68 18.64
C ALA A 65 -1.16 -25.27 19.71
N THR A 66 -1.61 -25.06 20.96
CA THR A 66 -0.71 -24.71 22.07
C THR A 66 0.17 -25.90 22.49
N ARG A 67 -0.38 -27.12 22.55
CA ARG A 67 0.37 -28.29 23.04
C ARG A 67 1.26 -28.93 21.98
N CYS A 68 0.90 -28.79 20.71
CA CYS A 68 1.66 -29.30 19.56
C CYS A 68 1.97 -28.15 18.58
N PRO A 69 2.79 -27.16 18.98
CA PRO A 69 3.05 -25.97 18.17
C PRO A 69 3.86 -26.25 16.89
N GLU A 70 4.48 -27.43 16.77
CA GLU A 70 5.19 -27.87 15.56
C GLU A 70 4.29 -28.72 14.65
N ASN A 71 3.02 -28.93 15.01
CA ASN A 71 2.09 -29.69 14.19
C ASN A 71 1.31 -28.75 13.22
N PRO A 72 1.56 -28.80 11.89
CA PRO A 72 0.89 -27.94 10.93
C PRO A 72 -0.62 -28.13 10.87
N TYR A 73 -1.14 -29.33 11.14
CA TYR A 73 -2.59 -29.57 11.21
C TYR A 73 -3.23 -28.87 12.41
N ALA A 74 -2.60 -28.94 13.57
CA ALA A 74 -3.09 -28.27 14.77
C ALA A 74 -3.18 -26.76 14.59
N LEU A 75 -2.10 -26.15 14.08
CA LEU A 75 -2.08 -24.71 13.78
C LEU A 75 -3.09 -24.34 12.70
N HIS A 76 -3.10 -25.04 11.56
CA HIS A 76 -3.99 -24.75 10.44
C HIS A 76 -5.47 -24.77 10.85
N TYR A 77 -5.90 -25.82 11.55
CA TYR A 77 -7.30 -25.94 11.95
C TYR A 77 -7.68 -24.99 13.09
N ALA A 78 -6.74 -24.55 13.94
CA ALA A 78 -6.98 -23.45 14.86
C ALA A 78 -7.23 -22.11 14.12
N VAL A 79 -6.46 -21.83 13.06
CA VAL A 79 -6.74 -20.68 12.17
C VAL A 79 -8.13 -20.78 11.55
N VAL A 80 -8.48 -21.96 10.99
CA VAL A 80 -9.81 -22.19 10.38
C VAL A 80 -10.92 -21.96 11.40
N ALA A 81 -10.80 -22.52 12.62
CA ALA A 81 -11.83 -22.45 13.63
C ALA A 81 -12.08 -21.00 14.08
N HIS A 82 -11.03 -20.24 14.40
CA HIS A 82 -11.15 -18.85 14.80
C HIS A 82 -11.63 -17.93 13.67
N LEU A 83 -11.15 -18.13 12.43
CA LEU A 83 -11.64 -17.34 11.30
C LEU A 83 -13.12 -17.63 11.02
N THR A 84 -13.55 -18.89 11.14
CA THR A 84 -14.98 -19.27 11.03
C THR A 84 -15.78 -18.60 12.14
N ARG A 85 -15.28 -18.59 13.38
CA ARG A 85 -15.93 -17.91 14.50
C ARG A 85 -16.07 -16.41 14.27
N ALA A 86 -15.03 -15.76 13.76
CA ALA A 86 -15.07 -14.35 13.39
C ALA A 86 -16.12 -14.07 12.30
N GLN A 87 -16.25 -14.96 11.31
CA GLN A 87 -17.26 -14.87 10.26
C GLN A 87 -18.68 -15.04 10.81
N ASP A 88 -18.90 -15.99 11.73
CA ASP A 88 -20.19 -16.18 12.39
C ASP A 88 -20.60 -14.95 13.21
N LEU A 89 -19.66 -14.37 13.96
CA LEU A 89 -19.88 -13.13 14.70
C LEU A 89 -20.20 -11.96 13.76
N ASN A 90 -19.49 -11.82 12.64
CA ASN A 90 -19.79 -10.80 11.63
C ASN A 90 -21.16 -11.03 10.98
N ALA A 91 -21.54 -12.27 10.67
CA ALA A 91 -22.86 -12.62 10.15
C ALA A 91 -23.99 -12.33 11.15
N ALA A 92 -23.72 -12.52 12.44
CA ALA A 92 -24.59 -12.12 13.55
C ALA A 92 -24.57 -10.61 13.84
N LYS A 93 -23.83 -9.81 13.05
CA LYS A 93 -23.65 -8.36 13.22
C LYS A 93 -23.08 -7.97 14.60
N ALA A 94 -22.22 -8.81 15.16
CA ALA A 94 -21.47 -8.47 16.37
C ALA A 94 -20.58 -7.24 16.13
N GLY A 95 -20.26 -6.52 17.21
CA GLY A 95 -19.35 -5.37 17.15
C GLY A 95 -17.90 -5.78 16.87
N ALA A 96 -17.10 -4.83 16.40
CA ALA A 96 -15.70 -5.04 16.06
C ALA A 96 -14.87 -5.63 17.23
N ASP A 97 -15.16 -5.22 18.47
CA ASP A 97 -14.45 -5.70 19.66
C ASP A 97 -14.72 -7.17 19.99
N ALA A 98 -15.81 -7.75 19.47
CA ALA A 98 -16.09 -9.18 19.58
C ALA A 98 -15.44 -10.00 18.45
N ILE A 99 -15.32 -9.40 17.25
CA ILE A 99 -14.80 -10.08 16.05
C ILE A 99 -13.27 -10.07 16.04
N MET A 100 -12.65 -8.93 16.35
CA MET A 100 -11.20 -8.73 16.22
C MET A 100 -10.37 -9.75 17.02
N PRO A 101 -10.69 -10.10 18.28
CA PRO A 101 -9.89 -11.07 19.03
C PRO A 101 -9.80 -12.44 18.36
N GLU A 102 -10.86 -12.88 17.68
CA GLU A 102 -10.88 -14.14 16.94
C GLU A 102 -9.98 -14.06 15.69
N ILE A 103 -10.01 -12.93 14.98
CA ILE A 103 -9.13 -12.69 13.83
C ILE A 103 -7.66 -12.61 14.27
N GLU A 104 -7.37 -11.96 15.41
CA GLU A 104 -6.00 -11.86 15.96
C GLU A 104 -5.45 -13.23 16.38
N LYS A 105 -6.27 -14.07 17.03
CA LYS A 105 -5.89 -15.46 17.33
C LYS A 105 -5.63 -16.26 16.07
N ALA A 106 -6.52 -16.18 15.09
CA ALA A 106 -6.32 -16.83 13.78
C ALA A 106 -5.03 -16.35 13.12
N PHE A 107 -4.74 -15.04 13.18
CA PHE A 107 -3.51 -14.47 12.66
C PHE A 107 -2.27 -15.02 13.37
N SER A 108 -2.26 -15.08 14.70
CA SER A 108 -1.15 -15.64 15.47
C SER A 108 -0.86 -17.09 15.11
N TYR A 109 -1.88 -17.96 15.05
CA TYR A 109 -1.68 -19.36 14.65
C TYR A 109 -1.25 -19.48 13.19
N SER A 110 -1.72 -18.58 12.32
CA SER A 110 -1.30 -18.54 10.92
C SER A 110 0.17 -18.17 10.79
N GLN A 111 0.67 -17.20 11.57
CA GLN A 111 2.09 -16.87 11.61
C GLN A 111 2.93 -18.07 12.02
N ALA A 112 2.54 -18.73 13.12
CA ALA A 112 3.23 -19.93 13.60
C ALA A 112 3.25 -21.02 12.52
N PHE A 113 2.12 -21.25 11.83
CA PHE A 113 2.01 -22.25 10.77
C PHE A 113 2.99 -21.98 9.62
N TRP A 114 3.04 -20.73 9.18
CA TRP A 114 3.87 -20.33 8.05
C TRP A 114 5.37 -20.26 8.38
N ALA A 115 5.72 -20.13 9.66
CA ALA A 115 7.09 -20.23 10.14
C ALA A 115 7.62 -21.69 10.19
N LEU A 116 6.75 -22.71 10.08
CA LEU A 116 7.18 -24.11 10.12
C LEU A 116 7.99 -24.52 8.87
N PRO A 117 9.19 -25.11 9.03
CA PRO A 117 9.99 -25.62 7.91
C PRO A 117 9.31 -26.77 7.17
N ASP A 118 8.60 -27.62 7.91
CA ASP A 118 7.93 -28.83 7.42
C ASP A 118 6.40 -28.67 7.36
N ARG A 119 5.88 -27.45 7.13
CA ARG A 119 4.43 -27.16 7.05
C ARG A 119 3.62 -28.05 6.10
N ASN A 120 4.30 -28.69 5.13
CA ASN A 120 3.71 -29.63 4.16
C ASN A 120 3.78 -31.10 4.63
N ARG A 121 4.12 -31.35 5.90
CA ARG A 121 4.21 -32.69 6.49
C ARG A 121 2.89 -33.43 6.33
N LYS A 122 3.01 -34.71 6.01
CA LYS A 122 1.87 -35.64 5.94
C LYS A 122 1.84 -36.50 7.19
N TYR A 123 0.62 -36.82 7.61
CA TYR A 123 0.34 -37.69 8.74
C TYR A 123 -0.42 -38.93 8.29
N THR A 124 -0.03 -40.08 8.82
CA THR A 124 -0.80 -41.31 8.62
C THR A 124 -1.87 -41.38 9.69
N VAL A 125 -3.13 -41.40 9.27
CA VAL A 125 -4.31 -41.43 10.14
C VAL A 125 -5.08 -42.72 9.90
N ALA A 126 -5.48 -43.41 10.96
CA ALA A 126 -6.36 -44.57 10.85
C ALA A 126 -7.81 -44.10 10.59
N LYS A 127 -8.39 -44.45 9.45
CA LYS A 127 -9.81 -44.21 9.14
C LYS A 127 -10.52 -45.56 8.95
N GLY A 128 -11.08 -46.08 10.03
CA GLY A 128 -11.55 -47.48 10.09
C GLY A 128 -10.37 -48.44 10.02
N ASP A 129 -10.48 -49.50 9.21
CA ASP A 129 -9.43 -50.53 9.07
C ASP A 129 -8.27 -50.11 8.14
N PHE A 130 -8.29 -48.89 7.59
CA PHE A 130 -7.31 -48.46 6.58
C PHE A 130 -6.52 -47.22 7.04
N PRO A 131 -5.17 -47.24 6.94
CA PRO A 131 -4.36 -46.04 7.10
C PRO A 131 -4.51 -45.12 5.88
N VAL A 132 -4.68 -43.83 6.12
CA VAL A 132 -4.80 -42.77 5.12
C VAL A 132 -3.74 -41.70 5.37
N GLU A 133 -2.99 -41.34 4.33
CA GLU A 133 -2.10 -40.17 4.40
C GLU A 133 -2.91 -38.88 4.26
N MET A 134 -2.80 -38.02 5.26
CA MET A 134 -3.41 -36.69 5.31
C MET A 134 -2.30 -35.65 5.18
N GLY A 135 -2.42 -34.75 4.21
CA GLY A 135 -1.58 -33.55 4.09
C GLY A 135 -2.41 -32.33 3.72
N LEU A 136 -2.00 -31.16 4.19
CA LEU A 136 -2.63 -29.89 3.82
C LEU A 136 -2.20 -29.49 2.41
N SER A 137 -3.16 -29.12 1.56
CA SER A 137 -2.84 -28.66 0.21
C SER A 137 -2.36 -27.20 0.22
N TYR A 138 -1.43 -26.84 -0.67
CA TYR A 138 -0.96 -25.46 -0.77
C TYR A 138 -2.10 -24.47 -1.06
N SER A 139 -3.05 -24.85 -1.91
CA SER A 139 -4.23 -24.02 -2.20
C SER A 139 -5.06 -23.73 -0.95
N GLU A 140 -5.27 -24.73 -0.10
CA GLU A 140 -6.01 -24.56 1.14
C GLU A 140 -5.31 -23.61 2.11
N GLN A 141 -3.98 -23.74 2.25
CA GLN A 141 -3.16 -22.85 3.06
C GLN A 141 -3.20 -21.40 2.53
N SER A 142 -3.08 -21.24 1.20
CA SER A 142 -3.10 -19.95 0.51
C SER A 142 -4.46 -19.25 0.60
N ASP A 143 -5.56 -19.99 0.39
CA ASP A 143 -6.93 -19.46 0.47
C ASP A 143 -7.25 -19.02 1.90
N LEU A 144 -6.87 -19.82 2.89
CA LEU A 144 -7.05 -19.48 4.30
C LEU A 144 -6.29 -18.21 4.67
N ARG A 145 -5.03 -18.09 4.24
CA ARG A 145 -4.23 -16.88 4.47
C ARG A 145 -4.84 -15.66 3.77
N THR A 146 -5.28 -15.81 2.53
CA THR A 146 -5.92 -14.74 1.77
C THR A 146 -7.19 -14.21 2.45
N ASN A 147 -8.03 -15.11 2.95
CA ASN A 147 -9.24 -14.76 3.69
C ASN A 147 -8.93 -14.04 5.00
N LEU A 148 -7.87 -14.47 5.70
CA LEU A 148 -7.43 -13.86 6.94
C LEU A 148 -6.90 -12.44 6.73
N ILE A 149 -6.00 -12.23 5.77
CA ILE A 149 -5.49 -10.90 5.40
C ILE A 149 -6.63 -9.99 4.93
N SER A 150 -7.55 -10.51 4.10
CA SER A 150 -8.74 -9.77 3.67
C SER A 150 -9.60 -9.33 4.85
N SER A 151 -9.82 -10.21 5.84
CA SER A 151 -10.61 -9.90 7.03
C SER A 151 -9.95 -8.83 7.90
N LEU A 152 -8.61 -8.86 8.03
CA LEU A 152 -7.87 -7.82 8.75
C LEU A 152 -7.94 -6.45 8.03
N LEU A 153 -7.80 -6.43 6.70
CA LEU A 153 -7.97 -5.20 5.91
C LEU A 153 -9.40 -4.65 6.00
N ASP A 154 -10.41 -5.52 5.98
CA ASP A 154 -11.81 -5.12 6.18
C ASP A 154 -12.04 -4.50 7.56
N MET A 155 -11.44 -5.07 8.61
CA MET A 155 -11.53 -4.54 9.98
C MET A 155 -10.81 -3.20 10.14
N HIS A 156 -9.68 -3.01 9.45
CA HIS A 156 -8.99 -1.72 9.40
C HIS A 156 -9.90 -0.64 8.84
N VAL A 157 -10.52 -0.90 7.69
CA VAL A 157 -11.39 0.07 7.02
C VAL A 157 -12.69 0.30 7.79
N ARG A 158 -13.37 -0.76 8.23
CA ARG A 158 -14.73 -0.65 8.77
C ARG A 158 -14.77 -0.24 10.24
N ALA A 159 -13.72 -0.53 11.00
CA ALA A 159 -13.69 -0.34 12.44
C ALA A 159 -12.43 0.39 12.96
N GLY A 160 -11.55 0.86 12.06
CA GLY A 160 -10.31 1.53 12.46
C GLY A 160 -9.34 0.64 13.24
N LYS A 161 -9.49 -0.69 13.18
CA LYS A 161 -8.61 -1.63 13.88
C LYS A 161 -7.37 -1.87 13.03
N THR A 162 -6.26 -1.24 13.40
CA THR A 162 -5.00 -1.32 12.64
C THR A 162 -4.56 -2.76 12.41
N HIS A 163 -4.17 -3.09 11.17
CA HIS A 163 -3.65 -4.42 10.86
C HIS A 163 -2.39 -4.66 11.71
N PRO A 164 -2.21 -5.84 12.34
CA PRO A 164 -1.07 -6.13 13.23
C PRO A 164 0.30 -5.77 12.64
N TYR A 165 0.54 -6.11 11.37
CA TYR A 165 1.75 -5.69 10.67
C TYR A 165 1.93 -4.18 10.50
N LEU A 166 0.86 -3.40 10.29
CA LEU A 166 0.98 -1.95 10.17
C LEU A 166 1.29 -1.29 11.51
N SER A 167 0.83 -1.88 12.62
CA SER A 167 1.12 -1.40 13.98
C SER A 167 2.45 -1.90 14.56
N ALA A 168 3.10 -2.87 13.93
CA ALA A 168 4.40 -3.36 14.39
C ALA A 168 5.47 -2.27 14.21
N GLU A 169 6.50 -2.29 15.07
CA GLU A 169 7.65 -1.38 14.92
C GLU A 169 8.53 -1.82 13.73
N GLU A 170 8.74 -3.12 13.59
CA GLU A 170 9.65 -3.69 12.59
C GLU A 170 8.90 -4.36 11.42
N GLY A 171 9.48 -4.25 10.22
CA GLY A 171 9.00 -4.95 9.04
C GLY A 171 9.36 -6.44 9.06
N PRO A 172 8.89 -7.24 8.09
CA PRO A 172 9.39 -8.60 7.93
C PRO A 172 10.91 -8.60 7.70
N GLU A 173 11.62 -9.56 8.29
CA GLU A 173 13.08 -9.69 8.13
C GLU A 173 13.49 -10.43 6.85
N THR A 174 12.65 -11.37 6.40
CA THR A 174 12.95 -12.24 5.26
C THR A 174 11.83 -12.22 4.23
N CYS A 175 12.17 -12.34 2.95
CA CYS A 175 11.19 -12.58 1.90
C CYS A 175 11.02 -14.07 1.62
N GLY A 176 9.94 -14.64 2.14
CA GLY A 176 9.51 -16.01 1.87
C GLY A 176 8.12 -16.05 1.23
N ASP A 177 7.58 -17.26 1.12
CA ASP A 177 6.26 -17.50 0.51
C ASP A 177 5.14 -16.71 1.19
N VAL A 178 5.28 -16.44 2.50
CA VAL A 178 4.32 -15.68 3.30
C VAL A 178 4.19 -14.25 2.80
N GLN A 179 5.32 -13.56 2.57
CA GLN A 179 5.32 -12.18 2.12
C GLN A 179 4.67 -12.07 0.74
N TYR A 180 4.99 -12.99 -0.18
CA TYR A 180 4.31 -13.05 -1.48
C TYR A 180 2.80 -13.28 -1.33
N GLN A 181 2.39 -14.22 -0.47
CA GLN A 181 0.98 -14.52 -0.22
C GLN A 181 0.24 -13.31 0.35
N ASP A 182 0.83 -12.59 1.30
CA ASP A 182 0.21 -11.42 1.94
C ASP A 182 0.09 -10.24 0.96
N VAL A 183 1.13 -9.98 0.17
CA VAL A 183 1.08 -8.95 -0.90
C VAL A 183 0.03 -9.32 -1.95
N SER A 184 -0.06 -10.59 -2.34
CA SER A 184 -1.06 -11.07 -3.30
C SER A 184 -2.48 -10.99 -2.75
N ALA A 185 -2.67 -11.30 -1.47
CA ALA A 185 -3.95 -11.19 -0.78
C ALA A 185 -4.40 -9.73 -0.70
N ALA A 186 -3.50 -8.81 -0.36
CA ALA A 186 -3.77 -7.38 -0.35
C ALA A 186 -4.14 -6.84 -1.74
N GLY A 187 -3.40 -7.23 -2.79
CA GLY A 187 -3.72 -6.85 -4.17
C GLY A 187 -5.08 -7.39 -4.64
N SER A 188 -5.40 -8.64 -4.27
CA SER A 188 -6.70 -9.25 -4.57
C SER A 188 -7.85 -8.59 -3.83
N TRP A 189 -7.63 -8.22 -2.57
CA TRP A 189 -8.60 -7.45 -1.78
C TRP A 189 -8.80 -6.06 -2.36
N PHE A 190 -7.72 -5.36 -2.73
CA PHE A 190 -7.75 -4.03 -3.31
C PHE A 190 -8.53 -3.98 -4.62
N THR A 191 -8.35 -4.98 -5.48
CA THR A 191 -9.09 -5.11 -6.75
C THR A 191 -10.62 -5.10 -6.55
N ARG A 192 -11.11 -5.62 -5.42
CA ARG A 192 -12.53 -5.63 -5.05
C ARG A 192 -12.97 -4.36 -4.31
N ASN A 193 -12.02 -3.56 -3.84
CA ASN A 193 -12.19 -2.47 -2.87
C ASN A 193 -11.44 -1.19 -3.31
N GLY A 194 -11.42 -0.88 -4.61
CA GLY A 194 -10.50 0.09 -5.25
C GLY A 194 -10.40 1.48 -4.61
N ARG A 195 -11.41 1.94 -3.85
CA ARG A 195 -11.34 3.21 -3.10
C ARG A 195 -10.40 3.19 -1.89
N PHE A 196 -9.92 2.02 -1.47
CA PHE A 196 -9.13 1.84 -0.25
C PHE A 196 -7.64 1.52 -0.54
N GLY A 197 -7.09 2.09 -1.62
CA GLY A 197 -5.68 1.96 -1.98
C GLY A 197 -4.74 2.43 -0.87
N HIS A 198 -5.11 3.50 -0.17
CA HIS A 198 -4.40 4.05 0.99
C HIS A 198 -4.26 3.09 2.18
N VAL A 199 -4.99 1.98 2.20
CA VAL A 199 -4.83 0.92 3.21
C VAL A 199 -4.06 -0.26 2.63
N ALA A 200 -4.47 -0.73 1.45
CA ALA A 200 -3.91 -1.95 0.88
C ALA A 200 -2.47 -1.79 0.38
N VAL A 201 -2.14 -0.65 -0.22
CA VAL A 201 -0.81 -0.42 -0.79
C VAL A 201 0.26 -0.23 0.30
N PRO A 202 0.07 0.60 1.34
CA PRO A 202 1.05 0.68 2.43
C PRO A 202 1.28 -0.65 3.15
N PHE A 203 0.21 -1.45 3.31
CA PHE A 203 0.34 -2.82 3.81
C PHE A 203 1.22 -3.69 2.90
N ALA A 204 0.94 -3.69 1.59
CA ALA A 204 1.69 -4.47 0.61
C ALA A 204 3.16 -4.00 0.51
N GLU A 205 3.41 -2.69 0.59
CA GLU A 205 4.77 -2.11 0.63
C GLU A 205 5.54 -2.62 1.85
N ARG A 206 4.90 -2.61 3.02
CA ARG A 206 5.50 -3.14 4.24
C ARG A 206 5.80 -4.63 4.12
N MET A 207 4.90 -5.44 3.56
CA MET A 207 5.15 -6.87 3.40
C MET A 207 6.23 -7.17 2.36
N ALA A 208 6.34 -6.35 1.32
CA ALA A 208 7.38 -6.47 0.30
C ALA A 208 8.73 -5.83 0.71
N SER A 209 8.84 -5.17 1.87
CA SER A 209 10.07 -4.46 2.26
C SER A 209 11.28 -5.37 2.37
N ALA A 210 11.06 -6.63 2.78
CA ALA A 210 12.09 -7.68 2.87
C ALA A 210 12.45 -8.30 1.51
N CYS A 211 11.66 -8.05 0.46
CA CYS A 211 11.81 -8.70 -0.83
C CYS A 211 12.73 -7.88 -1.72
N GLU A 212 13.94 -8.38 -1.96
CA GLU A 212 14.89 -7.76 -2.88
C GLU A 212 14.38 -7.78 -4.33
N MET A 213 14.74 -6.76 -5.10
CA MET A 213 14.54 -6.79 -6.55
C MET A 213 15.56 -7.76 -7.16
N THR A 214 15.08 -8.69 -7.98
CA THR A 214 15.92 -9.73 -8.59
C THR A 214 15.48 -9.99 -10.02
N GLU A 215 16.44 -10.25 -10.90
CA GLU A 215 16.20 -10.61 -12.30
C GLU A 215 15.54 -12.00 -12.45
N GLN A 216 15.55 -12.83 -11.40
CA GLN A 216 14.94 -14.16 -11.44
C GLN A 216 13.41 -14.05 -11.41
N LEU A 217 12.80 -14.03 -12.59
CA LEU A 217 11.38 -13.73 -12.79
C LEU A 217 10.40 -14.61 -11.99
N SER A 218 10.74 -15.87 -11.72
CA SER A 218 9.89 -16.82 -10.99
C SER A 218 10.21 -16.94 -9.50
N SER A 219 11.15 -16.13 -8.98
CA SER A 219 11.49 -16.12 -7.56
C SER A 219 10.39 -15.44 -6.74
N THR A 220 10.21 -15.90 -5.50
CA THR A 220 9.23 -15.32 -4.55
C THR A 220 9.42 -13.80 -4.35
N PRO A 221 10.65 -13.25 -4.21
CA PRO A 221 10.85 -11.80 -4.13
C PRO A 221 10.32 -11.05 -5.35
N ASN A 222 10.61 -11.55 -6.56
CA ASN A 222 10.12 -10.90 -7.77
C ASN A 222 8.60 -11.02 -7.92
N LEU A 223 7.99 -12.14 -7.53
CA LEU A 223 6.53 -12.30 -7.54
C LEU A 223 5.84 -11.35 -6.55
N ALA A 224 6.41 -11.15 -5.37
CA ALA A 224 5.92 -10.17 -4.39
C ALA A 224 6.01 -8.74 -4.94
N ARG A 225 7.19 -8.35 -5.46
CA ARG A 225 7.40 -7.02 -6.06
C ARG A 225 6.50 -6.77 -7.27
N LYS A 226 6.29 -7.78 -8.12
CA LYS A 226 5.32 -7.73 -9.22
C LYS A 226 3.91 -7.43 -8.73
N SER A 227 3.46 -8.14 -7.70
CA SER A 227 2.11 -7.94 -7.15
C SER A 227 1.97 -6.54 -6.54
N LEU A 228 2.99 -6.08 -5.81
CA LEU A 228 3.02 -4.71 -5.27
C LEU A 228 2.95 -3.65 -6.38
N ALA A 229 3.79 -3.75 -7.41
CA ALA A 229 3.83 -2.79 -8.51
C ALA A 229 2.50 -2.71 -9.25
N ASN A 230 1.79 -3.84 -9.41
CA ASN A 230 0.45 -3.85 -10.01
C ASN A 230 -0.57 -3.11 -9.12
N SER A 231 -0.50 -3.26 -7.79
CA SER A 231 -1.36 -2.55 -6.86
C SER A 231 -1.06 -1.06 -6.82
N GLN A 232 0.22 -0.67 -6.78
CA GLN A 232 0.66 0.73 -6.85
C GLN A 232 0.20 1.40 -8.15
N LEU A 233 0.39 0.75 -9.30
CA LEU A 233 -0.03 1.29 -10.59
C LEU A 233 -1.56 1.41 -10.68
N SER A 234 -2.30 0.43 -10.16
CA SER A 234 -3.76 0.49 -10.13
C SER A 234 -4.25 1.63 -9.23
N TRP A 235 -3.62 1.83 -8.08
CA TRP A 235 -3.97 2.94 -7.19
C TRP A 235 -3.61 4.29 -7.79
N ALA A 236 -2.42 4.44 -8.37
CA ALA A 236 -2.00 5.66 -9.05
C ALA A 236 -3.00 6.08 -10.12
N ARG A 237 -3.48 5.11 -10.93
CA ARG A 237 -4.52 5.36 -11.93
C ARG A 237 -5.82 5.84 -11.31
N ASP A 238 -6.23 5.26 -10.20
CA ASP A 238 -7.51 5.58 -9.57
C ASP A 238 -7.50 6.96 -8.86
N ILE A 239 -6.31 7.50 -8.52
CA ILE A 239 -6.19 8.81 -7.82
C ILE A 239 -5.54 9.92 -8.66
N VAL A 240 -5.09 9.66 -9.89
CA VAL A 240 -4.28 10.63 -10.66
C VAL A 240 -4.93 12.01 -10.83
N GLU A 241 -6.26 12.07 -10.90
CA GLU A 241 -7.02 13.34 -10.98
C GLU A 241 -7.25 13.99 -9.60
N GLU A 242 -7.38 13.19 -8.55
CA GLU A 242 -7.72 13.65 -7.19
C GLU A 242 -6.48 14.04 -6.38
N ASP A 243 -5.39 13.29 -6.53
CA ASP A 243 -4.12 13.43 -5.82
C ASP A 243 -2.94 13.08 -6.77
N PRO A 244 -2.57 14.03 -7.66
CA PRO A 244 -1.53 13.82 -8.66
C PRO A 244 -0.13 13.62 -8.04
N ASP A 245 0.12 14.12 -6.83
CA ASP A 245 1.42 14.02 -6.18
C ASP A 245 1.65 12.61 -5.63
N THR A 246 0.67 12.04 -4.92
CA THR A 246 0.72 10.62 -4.52
C THR A 246 0.75 9.71 -5.75
N ALA A 247 -0.01 10.01 -6.80
CA ALA A 247 0.04 9.25 -8.05
C ALA A 247 1.44 9.26 -8.68
N ARG A 248 2.14 10.40 -8.66
CA ARG A 248 3.51 10.54 -9.16
C ARG A 248 4.50 9.68 -8.35
N GLU A 249 4.43 9.73 -7.02
CA GLU A 249 5.28 8.89 -6.16
C GLU A 249 5.09 7.39 -6.45
N LEU A 250 3.83 6.95 -6.59
CA LEU A 250 3.51 5.57 -6.94
C LEU A 250 4.03 5.20 -8.33
N VAL A 251 3.89 6.09 -9.31
CA VAL A 251 4.43 5.90 -10.68
C VAL A 251 5.94 5.77 -10.67
N ASP A 252 6.66 6.57 -9.89
CA ASP A 252 8.12 6.50 -9.79
C ASP A 252 8.59 5.17 -9.18
N LYS A 253 7.91 4.68 -8.15
CA LYS A 253 8.15 3.33 -7.59
C LYS A 253 7.91 2.23 -8.63
N VAL A 254 6.83 2.35 -9.42
CA VAL A 254 6.48 1.39 -10.48
C VAL A 254 7.51 1.41 -11.62
N LYS A 255 8.01 2.59 -12.01
CA LYS A 255 9.10 2.74 -12.98
C LYS A 255 10.40 2.13 -12.50
N ALA A 256 10.78 2.38 -11.24
CA ALA A 256 11.97 1.77 -10.65
C ALA A 256 11.90 0.24 -10.69
N TYR A 257 10.73 -0.34 -10.39
CA TYR A 257 10.51 -1.78 -10.55
C TYR A 257 10.61 -2.23 -12.01
N ARG A 258 9.92 -1.56 -12.95
CA ARG A 258 9.99 -1.85 -14.39
C ARG A 258 11.44 -1.87 -14.89
N ASP A 259 12.20 -0.84 -14.57
CA ASP A 259 13.57 -0.64 -15.06
C ASP A 259 14.54 -1.67 -14.46
N ALA A 260 14.24 -2.20 -13.27
CA ALA A 260 15.01 -3.28 -12.65
C ALA A 260 14.78 -4.66 -13.29
N ILE A 261 13.64 -4.88 -13.95
CA ILE A 261 13.26 -6.20 -14.49
C ILE A 261 13.27 -6.29 -16.01
N LEU A 262 13.28 -5.15 -16.72
CA LEU A 262 13.39 -5.11 -18.17
C LEU A 262 14.86 -5.00 -18.58
N LYS A 263 15.28 -5.82 -19.55
CA LYS A 263 16.60 -5.68 -20.16
C LYS A 263 16.60 -4.52 -21.15
N SER A 264 17.79 -4.04 -21.49
CA SER A 264 17.95 -3.01 -22.52
C SER A 264 17.27 -3.43 -23.84
N GLY A 265 16.37 -2.58 -24.34
CA GLY A 265 15.58 -2.84 -25.55
C GLY A 265 14.30 -3.67 -25.35
N GLU A 266 14.04 -4.20 -24.15
CA GLU A 266 12.76 -4.85 -23.84
C GLU A 266 11.72 -3.80 -23.44
N SER A 267 10.51 -3.90 -24.00
CA SER A 267 9.37 -3.09 -23.58
C SER A 267 8.45 -3.84 -22.61
N THR A 268 8.39 -5.18 -22.70
CA THR A 268 7.58 -6.06 -21.85
C THR A 268 8.22 -7.43 -21.62
N ASN A 269 7.83 -8.10 -20.52
CA ASN A 269 8.21 -9.47 -20.18
C ASN A 269 7.14 -10.14 -19.29
N TYR A 270 7.46 -11.30 -18.67
CA TYR A 270 6.53 -12.01 -17.79
C TYR A 270 6.09 -11.19 -16.55
N SER A 271 7.00 -10.38 -16.02
CA SER A 271 6.85 -9.61 -14.78
C SER A 271 6.41 -8.17 -15.04
N TRP A 272 6.53 -7.69 -16.28
CA TRP A 272 6.03 -6.42 -16.79
C TRP A 272 5.28 -6.62 -18.10
N ARG A 273 3.96 -6.82 -18.03
CA ARG A 273 3.14 -7.16 -19.21
C ARG A 273 2.68 -5.91 -19.98
N ASP A 274 2.26 -6.09 -21.23
CA ASP A 274 1.65 -5.03 -22.07
C ASP A 274 0.54 -4.25 -21.37
N PHE A 275 -0.26 -4.90 -20.52
CA PHE A 275 -1.29 -4.25 -19.74
C PHE A 275 -0.71 -3.20 -18.77
N ASN A 276 0.40 -3.52 -18.10
CA ASN A 276 1.08 -2.61 -17.18
C ASN A 276 1.71 -1.46 -17.96
N ALA A 277 2.37 -1.74 -19.09
CA ALA A 277 2.95 -0.71 -19.95
C ALA A 277 1.89 0.30 -20.43
N ARG A 278 0.73 -0.18 -20.87
CA ARG A 278 -0.40 0.68 -21.29
C ARG A 278 -0.98 1.47 -20.12
N THR A 279 -1.17 0.83 -18.97
CA THR A 279 -1.72 1.51 -17.79
C THR A 279 -0.77 2.60 -17.31
N LEU A 280 0.54 2.32 -17.27
CA LEU A 280 1.55 3.33 -16.93
C LEU A 280 1.48 4.53 -17.86
N ALA A 281 1.44 4.31 -19.18
CA ALA A 281 1.33 5.40 -20.15
C ALA A 281 0.04 6.23 -19.97
N ILE A 282 -1.09 5.61 -19.64
CA ILE A 282 -2.35 6.33 -19.35
C ILE A 282 -2.20 7.21 -18.10
N VAL A 283 -1.59 6.69 -17.03
CA VAL A 283 -1.38 7.48 -15.81
C VAL A 283 -0.39 8.61 -16.06
N GLU A 284 0.69 8.37 -16.80
CA GLU A 284 1.67 9.40 -17.17
C GLU A 284 1.08 10.51 -18.03
N ASP A 285 0.15 10.19 -18.95
CA ASP A 285 -0.55 11.19 -19.77
C ASP A 285 -1.55 12.03 -18.95
N ALA A 286 -2.17 11.42 -17.95
CA ALA A 286 -3.08 12.10 -17.03
C ALA A 286 -2.35 12.91 -15.94
N LEU A 287 -1.10 12.56 -15.64
CA LEU A 287 -0.29 13.31 -14.67
C LEU A 287 -0.01 14.72 -15.21
N PRO A 288 -0.23 15.77 -14.40
CA PRO A 288 0.23 17.11 -14.75
C PRO A 288 1.72 17.05 -15.05
N GLN A 289 2.11 17.49 -16.25
CA GLN A 289 3.50 17.52 -16.68
C GLN A 289 4.32 18.27 -15.62
N PRO A 290 5.40 17.68 -15.08
CA PRO A 290 6.30 18.42 -14.22
C PRO A 290 6.81 19.60 -15.04
N VAL A 291 6.60 20.81 -14.53
CA VAL A 291 6.98 22.00 -15.29
C VAL A 291 8.50 22.04 -15.39
N VAL A 292 9.01 21.78 -16.60
CA VAL A 292 10.43 21.89 -16.89
C VAL A 292 10.77 23.36 -17.07
N VAL A 293 11.40 23.94 -16.05
CA VAL A 293 11.85 25.32 -16.07
C VAL A 293 13.36 25.42 -16.32
N PRO A 294 13.82 26.35 -17.16
CA PRO A 294 15.24 26.55 -17.40
C PRO A 294 15.93 27.10 -16.14
N THR A 295 16.75 26.29 -15.48
CA THR A 295 17.38 26.69 -14.21
C THR A 295 18.66 27.51 -14.38
N ASP A 296 19.21 27.58 -15.60
CA ASP A 296 20.39 28.39 -15.89
C ASP A 296 20.03 29.87 -15.95
N THR A 297 20.89 30.72 -15.40
CA THR A 297 20.65 32.15 -15.21
C THR A 297 20.47 32.93 -16.50
N LEU A 298 21.05 32.44 -17.61
CA LEU A 298 20.98 33.09 -18.93
C LEU A 298 19.75 32.68 -19.74
N ASP A 299 19.09 31.59 -19.37
CA ASP A 299 17.94 31.10 -20.10
C ASP A 299 16.69 31.94 -19.82
N PRO A 300 15.81 32.12 -20.82
CA PRO A 300 14.60 32.90 -20.66
C PRO A 300 13.70 32.35 -19.55
N LEU A 301 12.92 33.25 -18.96
CA LEU A 301 11.89 32.90 -18.01
C LEU A 301 10.77 32.15 -18.74
N VAL A 302 10.41 30.97 -18.24
CA VAL A 302 9.33 30.14 -18.80
C VAL A 302 8.27 30.00 -17.73
N SER A 303 7.02 30.25 -18.10
CA SER A 303 5.88 30.15 -17.20
C SER A 303 5.47 28.70 -16.95
N ALA A 304 5.17 28.40 -15.69
CA ALA A 304 4.62 27.15 -15.20
C ALA A 304 3.08 27.15 -15.06
N GLY A 305 2.42 28.24 -15.42
CA GLY A 305 0.98 28.39 -15.25
C GLY A 305 0.28 28.95 -16.48
N PRO A 306 -1.00 29.35 -16.34
CA PRO A 306 -1.90 29.62 -17.47
C PRO A 306 -1.49 30.83 -18.32
N VAL A 307 -0.78 31.80 -17.73
CA VAL A 307 -0.28 33.01 -18.42
C VAL A 307 1.19 32.83 -18.82
N PRO A 308 1.57 32.98 -20.11
CA PRO A 308 2.95 33.00 -20.57
C PRO A 308 3.79 34.09 -19.90
N ALA A 309 5.11 33.89 -19.78
CA ALA A 309 5.98 34.79 -19.01
C ALA A 309 6.09 36.20 -19.63
N GLU A 310 6.03 36.27 -20.96
CA GLU A 310 5.99 37.51 -21.74
C GLU A 310 4.74 38.36 -21.48
N ASP A 311 3.65 37.75 -20.99
CA ASP A 311 2.36 38.41 -20.76
C ASP A 311 2.13 38.83 -19.30
N TRP A 312 3.03 38.46 -18.39
CA TRP A 312 2.88 38.73 -16.96
C TRP A 312 2.72 40.20 -16.59
N PHE A 313 3.25 41.11 -17.41
CA PHE A 313 3.20 42.55 -17.16
C PHE A 313 2.58 43.34 -18.31
N SER A 314 1.90 42.66 -19.25
CA SER A 314 1.27 43.30 -20.41
C SER A 314 -0.15 43.81 -20.13
N ALA A 315 -0.68 43.57 -18.92
CA ALA A 315 -2.05 43.89 -18.49
C ALA A 315 -3.16 43.20 -19.32
N THR A 316 -2.82 42.14 -20.06
CA THR A 316 -3.79 41.34 -20.85
C THR A 316 -4.46 40.24 -20.03
N ALA A 317 -3.78 39.71 -19.02
CA ALA A 317 -4.27 38.71 -18.10
C ALA A 317 -4.64 39.32 -16.74
N ASP A 318 -5.55 38.66 -16.02
CA ASP A 318 -5.95 39.05 -14.68
C ASP A 318 -4.80 38.84 -13.67
N ASP A 319 -4.65 39.77 -12.72
CA ASP A 319 -3.61 39.73 -11.68
C ASP A 319 -3.58 38.38 -10.95
N ALA A 320 -4.74 37.75 -10.68
CA ALA A 320 -4.78 36.46 -9.99
C ALA A 320 -4.21 35.32 -10.85
N GLN A 321 -4.48 35.32 -12.16
CA GLN A 321 -3.93 34.33 -13.09
C GLN A 321 -2.42 34.51 -13.26
N VAL A 322 -1.96 35.77 -13.29
CA VAL A 322 -0.53 36.08 -13.34
C VAL A 322 0.16 35.64 -12.05
N MET A 323 -0.43 35.91 -10.88
CA MET A 323 0.10 35.45 -9.60
C MET A 323 0.16 33.91 -9.53
N GLU A 324 -0.87 33.20 -10.02
CA GLU A 324 -0.82 31.74 -10.09
C GLU A 324 0.32 31.25 -10.99
N SER A 325 0.49 31.83 -12.19
CA SER A 325 1.60 31.52 -13.09
C SER A 325 2.96 31.75 -12.45
N MET A 326 3.16 32.92 -11.82
CA MET A 326 4.39 33.25 -11.14
C MET A 326 4.65 32.29 -9.97
N GLY A 327 3.63 31.99 -9.15
CA GLY A 327 3.73 31.09 -8.00
C GLY A 327 4.12 29.67 -8.41
N ARG A 328 3.43 29.08 -9.39
CA ARG A 328 3.80 27.77 -9.97
C ARG A 328 5.20 27.78 -10.55
N THR A 329 5.64 28.90 -11.13
CA THR A 329 6.99 29.01 -11.70
C THR A 329 8.04 29.07 -10.60
N MET A 330 7.76 29.80 -9.51
CA MET A 330 8.62 29.78 -8.31
C MET A 330 8.79 28.39 -7.76
N ASP A 331 7.69 27.65 -7.68
CA ASP A 331 7.69 26.29 -7.19
C ASP A 331 8.51 25.35 -8.07
N ALA A 332 8.33 25.42 -9.39
CA ALA A 332 9.08 24.58 -10.33
C ALA A 332 10.59 24.82 -10.26
N TYR A 333 11.03 26.08 -10.13
CA TYR A 333 12.45 26.39 -9.97
C TYR A 333 12.98 25.91 -8.62
N ALA A 334 12.20 26.09 -7.55
CA ALA A 334 12.54 25.65 -6.21
C ALA A 334 12.64 24.12 -6.11
N ALA A 335 11.70 23.38 -6.69
CA ALA A 335 11.74 21.92 -6.76
C ALA A 335 13.00 21.44 -7.51
N ALA A 336 13.42 22.14 -8.55
CA ALA A 336 14.59 21.76 -9.36
C ALA A 336 15.95 22.02 -8.69
N ARG A 337 16.11 23.11 -7.91
CA ARG A 337 17.42 23.50 -7.32
C ARG A 337 17.37 23.94 -5.85
N GLY A 338 16.32 23.60 -5.13
CA GLY A 338 16.05 24.09 -3.78
C GLY A 338 15.94 25.62 -3.74
N SER A 339 16.33 26.22 -2.61
CA SER A 339 16.24 27.67 -2.39
C SER A 339 16.99 28.50 -3.45
N SER A 340 18.07 27.97 -4.01
CA SER A 340 18.82 28.64 -5.10
C SER A 340 17.97 28.83 -6.37
N GLY A 341 17.06 27.89 -6.66
CA GLY A 341 16.12 27.98 -7.75
C GLY A 341 15.10 29.10 -7.54
N PHE A 342 14.53 29.19 -6.33
CA PHE A 342 13.63 30.28 -5.95
C PHE A 342 14.28 31.66 -6.18
N TYR A 343 15.55 31.83 -5.77
CA TYR A 343 16.24 33.11 -5.96
C TYR A 343 16.56 33.40 -7.43
N SER A 344 16.90 32.36 -8.21
CA SER A 344 17.14 32.50 -9.64
C SER A 344 15.91 33.04 -10.36
N VAL A 345 14.74 32.43 -10.12
CA VAL A 345 13.50 32.89 -10.77
C VAL A 345 13.07 34.27 -10.30
N LEU A 346 13.26 34.61 -9.01
CA LEU A 346 12.94 35.93 -8.49
C LEU A 346 13.80 37.01 -9.18
N GLY A 347 15.09 36.72 -9.38
CA GLY A 347 15.99 37.57 -10.15
C GLY A 347 15.56 37.72 -11.61
N LYS A 348 15.14 36.62 -12.27
CA LYS A 348 14.62 36.65 -13.65
C LYS A 348 13.33 37.48 -13.77
N MET A 349 12.38 37.27 -12.86
CA MET A 349 11.13 38.04 -12.78
C MET A 349 11.41 39.53 -12.60
N PHE A 350 12.31 39.87 -11.68
CA PHE A 350 12.72 41.26 -11.48
C PHE A 350 13.39 41.85 -12.72
N GLY A 351 14.26 41.08 -13.38
CA GLY A 351 14.88 41.47 -14.66
C GLY A 351 13.87 41.74 -15.76
N ALA A 352 12.79 40.95 -15.85
CA ALA A 352 11.72 41.15 -16.81
C ALA A 352 10.97 42.48 -16.60
N THR A 353 10.97 43.05 -15.39
CA THR A 353 10.32 44.34 -15.12
C THR A 353 11.01 45.54 -15.76
N VAL A 354 12.25 45.40 -16.24
CA VAL A 354 13.05 46.50 -16.82
C VAL A 354 12.38 47.13 -18.03
N HIS A 355 11.58 46.36 -18.77
CA HIS A 355 10.91 46.81 -19.99
C HIS A 355 9.43 47.18 -19.79
N VAL A 356 8.95 47.22 -18.54
CA VAL A 356 7.54 47.48 -18.19
C VAL A 356 7.32 48.96 -17.91
N SER A 357 6.19 49.50 -18.37
CA SER A 357 5.82 50.92 -18.22
C SER A 357 5.57 51.33 -16.76
N ASP A 358 4.91 50.49 -15.97
CA ASP A 358 4.73 50.67 -14.52
C ASP A 358 5.53 49.62 -13.75
N ARG A 359 6.83 49.90 -13.59
CA ARG A 359 7.76 49.00 -12.91
C ARG A 359 7.46 48.84 -11.43
N LYS A 360 6.86 49.84 -10.77
CA LYS A 360 6.49 49.77 -9.35
C LYS A 360 5.33 48.80 -9.15
N ALA A 361 4.30 48.88 -10.00
CA ALA A 361 3.20 47.92 -9.98
C ALA A 361 3.68 46.48 -10.27
N ALA A 362 4.56 46.31 -11.25
CA ALA A 362 5.16 44.99 -11.56
C ALA A 362 5.95 44.41 -10.38
N CYS A 363 6.79 45.22 -9.71
CA CYS A 363 7.53 44.77 -8.52
C CYS A 363 6.60 44.41 -7.36
N ASN A 364 5.51 45.18 -7.16
CA ASN A 364 4.49 44.86 -6.17
C ASN A 364 3.74 43.56 -6.47
N LEU A 365 3.49 43.25 -7.76
CA LEU A 365 2.91 41.97 -8.16
C LEU A 365 3.85 40.80 -7.83
N ILE A 366 5.13 40.91 -8.17
CA ILE A 366 6.14 39.91 -7.82
C ILE A 366 6.24 39.73 -6.29
N TYR A 367 6.27 40.83 -5.53
CA TYR A 367 6.28 40.79 -4.07
C TYR A 367 5.09 40.04 -3.50
N ARG A 368 3.87 40.37 -3.93
CA ARG A 368 2.64 39.69 -3.47
C ARG A 368 2.68 38.19 -3.76
N THR A 369 3.12 37.80 -4.95
CA THR A 369 3.27 36.38 -5.31
C THR A 369 4.30 35.68 -4.44
N ALA A 370 5.50 36.27 -4.30
CA ALA A 370 6.58 35.69 -3.51
C ALA A 370 6.20 35.57 -2.02
N ALA A 371 5.49 36.57 -1.48
CA ALA A 371 5.01 36.57 -0.10
C ALA A 371 3.98 35.46 0.13
N ALA A 372 3.03 35.28 -0.79
CA ALA A 372 2.07 34.21 -0.65
C ALA A 372 2.68 32.81 -0.90
N TYR A 373 3.72 32.70 -1.75
CA TYR A 373 4.52 31.48 -1.89
C TYR A 373 5.28 31.13 -0.59
N GLN A 374 5.82 32.13 0.11
CA GLN A 374 6.41 31.96 1.43
C GLN A 374 5.40 31.49 2.49
N GLN A 375 4.14 31.90 2.35
CA GLN A 375 3.04 31.49 3.23
C GLN A 375 2.45 30.11 2.86
N GLY A 376 3.08 29.39 1.93
CA GLY A 376 2.70 28.02 1.54
C GLY A 376 1.76 27.94 0.36
N SER A 377 1.33 29.06 -0.23
CA SER A 377 0.52 29.00 -1.45
C SER A 377 1.37 28.53 -2.63
N TRP A 378 0.79 27.72 -3.53
CA TRP A 378 1.47 27.17 -4.72
C TRP A 378 2.72 26.32 -4.45
N ARG A 379 3.01 25.95 -3.19
CA ARG A 379 4.08 25.01 -2.87
C ARG A 379 3.65 23.59 -3.14
N SER A 380 4.49 22.83 -3.83
CA SER A 380 4.36 21.39 -3.91
C SER A 380 4.86 20.70 -2.63
N ALA A 381 4.66 19.38 -2.55
CA ALA A 381 5.19 18.58 -1.46
C ALA A 381 6.74 18.66 -1.38
N GLU A 382 7.44 18.79 -2.52
CA GLU A 382 8.89 18.88 -2.58
C GLU A 382 9.45 20.18 -1.98
N THR A 383 8.65 21.26 -1.96
CA THR A 383 9.08 22.58 -1.48
C THR A 383 8.37 23.01 -0.20
N ALA A 384 7.41 22.23 0.29
CA ALA A 384 6.58 22.54 1.46
C ALA A 384 7.42 22.99 2.66
N ASP A 385 8.47 22.22 3.00
CA ASP A 385 9.35 22.47 4.14
C ASP A 385 10.54 23.40 3.83
N MET A 386 10.62 23.96 2.62
CA MET A 386 11.74 24.81 2.22
C MET A 386 11.70 26.17 2.91
N GLU A 387 12.74 26.51 3.67
CA GLU A 387 12.85 27.84 4.26
C GLU A 387 13.20 28.91 3.21
N VAL A 388 12.37 29.96 3.13
CA VAL A 388 12.61 31.16 2.33
C VAL A 388 12.39 32.38 3.22
N PRO A 389 13.44 33.04 3.73
CA PRO A 389 13.30 34.14 4.68
C PRO A 389 12.52 35.34 4.12
N ILE A 390 11.66 35.95 4.95
CA ILE A 390 10.87 37.16 4.58
C ILE A 390 11.78 38.31 4.14
N SER A 391 12.94 38.46 4.79
CA SER A 391 13.94 39.48 4.47
C SER A 391 14.38 39.44 3.00
N THR A 392 14.23 38.29 2.33
CA THR A 392 14.70 38.11 0.95
C THR A 392 13.83 38.82 -0.08
N ILE A 393 12.55 39.10 0.22
CA ILE A 393 11.62 39.75 -0.72
C ILE A 393 11.18 41.15 -0.26
N ALA A 394 11.49 41.54 0.98
CA ALA A 394 11.09 42.81 1.57
C ALA A 394 11.58 44.06 0.77
N TRP A 395 12.67 43.91 0.02
CA TRP A 395 13.19 44.97 -0.84
C TRP A 395 12.29 45.25 -2.06
N LEU A 396 11.46 44.30 -2.50
CA LEU A 396 10.51 44.48 -3.61
C LEU A 396 9.31 45.34 -3.21
N GLU A 397 8.83 45.21 -1.96
CA GLU A 397 7.68 45.96 -1.43
C GLU A 397 7.91 47.47 -1.45
N ASN A 398 9.15 47.87 -1.15
CA ASN A 398 9.56 49.27 -1.07
C ASN A 398 10.46 49.67 -2.24
N TRP A 399 10.43 48.89 -3.34
CA TRP A 399 11.29 49.18 -4.49
C TRP A 399 10.81 50.46 -5.19
N GLU A 400 11.73 51.41 -5.35
CA GLU A 400 11.52 52.61 -6.15
C GLU A 400 12.58 52.66 -7.26
N PRO A 401 12.20 53.04 -8.49
CA PRO A 401 13.17 53.28 -9.54
C PRO A 401 14.14 54.37 -9.06
N ALA A 402 15.44 54.19 -9.33
CA ALA A 402 16.40 55.25 -9.10
C ALA A 402 15.89 56.54 -9.76
N PRO A 403 15.96 57.70 -9.08
CA PRO A 403 15.56 58.96 -9.68
C PRO A 403 16.31 59.11 -11.00
N ALA A 404 15.61 59.49 -12.07
CA ALA A 404 16.21 59.70 -13.37
C ALA A 404 17.38 60.68 -13.18
N THR A 405 18.61 60.18 -13.28
CA THR A 405 19.77 61.04 -13.35
C THR A 405 19.74 61.64 -14.74
N ASP A 406 19.32 62.90 -14.83
CA ASP A 406 19.58 63.75 -15.98
C ASP A 406 21.10 63.87 -16.15
N SER A 407 21.69 62.90 -16.84
CA SER A 407 23.07 62.96 -17.31
C SER A 407 23.08 62.51 -18.77
N GLN A 408 23.49 63.47 -19.59
CA GLN A 408 23.56 63.54 -21.05
C GLN A 408 24.11 62.30 -21.77
#